data_AF-A0A9X0MJG9-F1
#
_entry.id   AF-A0A9X0MJG9-F1
#
_cell.length_a   1.000
_cell.length_b   1.000
_cell.length_c   1.000
_cell.angle_alpha   90.00
_cell.angle_beta   90.00
_cell.angle_gamma   90.00
#
_symmetry.space_group_name_H-M   'P 1'
#
loop_
_entity.id
_entity.type
_entity.pdbx_description
1 polymer ?
#
loop_
_entity_poly.entity_id
_entity_poly.type
_entity_poly.pdbx_seq_one_letter_code
_entity_poly.pdbx_strand_id
1 'polypeptide(L)' 'MKNSYSLCWINTPKWGDEGTYKKSMRFDSIDEIIENMKNCYYRGEWVEDENGNKVDIDLSKYTLKEEA' A
#
# COMPACT_ATOMS: atom_id res chain seq x y z
N MET A 1 18.27 -12.30 8.32
CA MET A 1 17.42 -12.00 7.14
C MET A 1 16.92 -10.59 7.32
N LYS A 2 17.01 -9.74 6.30
CA LYS A 2 16.37 -8.42 6.36
C LYS A 2 14.89 -8.66 6.10
N ASN A 3 14.04 -8.38 7.07
CA ASN A 3 12.60 -8.39 6.85
C ASN A 3 12.29 -7.36 5.77
N SER A 4 11.47 -7.72 4.79
CA SER A 4 11.00 -6.78 3.77
C SER A 4 9.47 -6.77 3.77
N TYR A 5 8.91 -5.60 3.48
CA TYR A 5 7.47 -5.38 3.42
C TYR A 5 7.08 -4.82 2.07
N SER A 6 5.87 -5.13 1.61
CA SER A 6 5.34 -4.61 0.36
C SER A 6 4.07 -3.80 0.61
N LEU A 7 4.09 -2.51 0.29
CA LEU A 7 2.88 -1.72 0.14
C LEU A 7 2.21 -2.15 -1.16
N CYS A 8 0.96 -2.57 -1.11
CA CYS A 8 0.21 -3.15 -2.22
C CYS A 8 -1.08 -2.36 -2.49
N TRP A 9 -1.47 -2.27 -3.76
CA TRP A 9 -2.72 -1.62 -4.18
C TRP A 9 -3.26 -2.21 -5.48
N ILE A 10 -4.56 -2.04 -5.71
CA ILE A 10 -5.17 -2.38 -6.99
C ILE A 10 -5.08 -1.16 -7.89
N ASN A 11 -4.40 -1.31 -9.04
CA ASN A 11 -4.39 -0.24 -10.03
C ASN A 11 -5.69 -0.32 -10.83
N THR A 12 -6.52 0.72 -10.76
CA THR A 12 -7.69 0.84 -11.65
C THR A 12 -7.17 1.15 -13.04
N PRO A 13 -7.51 0.36 -14.07
CA PRO A 13 -7.08 0.63 -15.43
C PRO A 13 -7.53 2.02 -15.87
N LYS A 14 -6.66 2.74 -16.61
CA LYS A 14 -7.09 3.94 -17.34
C LYS A 14 -7.94 3.49 -18.54
N TRP A 15 -8.75 4.40 -19.09
CA TRP A 15 -9.61 4.13 -20.24
C TRP A 15 -8.81 3.44 -21.37
N GLY A 16 -9.13 2.18 -21.65
CA GLY A 16 -8.49 1.35 -22.67
C GLY A 16 -7.67 0.16 -22.16
N ASP A 17 -7.34 0.09 -20.86
CA ASP A 17 -6.67 -1.07 -20.27
C ASP A 17 -7.69 -2.11 -19.79
N GLU A 18 -7.52 -3.38 -20.18
CA GLU A 18 -8.35 -4.49 -19.67
C GLU A 18 -7.78 -5.02 -18.34
N GLY A 19 -8.61 -4.98 -17.29
CA GLY A 19 -8.39 -5.72 -16.05
C GLY A 19 -7.80 -4.93 -14.88
N THR A 20 -8.15 -5.37 -13.67
CA THR A 20 -7.55 -4.92 -12.42
C THR A 20 -6.37 -5.81 -12.08
N TYR A 21 -5.20 -5.21 -11.83
CA TYR A 21 -4.02 -5.95 -11.38
C TYR A 21 -3.42 -5.33 -10.11
N LYS A 22 -2.81 -6.19 -9.30
CA LYS A 22 -2.08 -5.80 -8.10
C LYS A 22 -0.77 -5.12 -8.51
N LYS A 23 -0.50 -3.95 -7.93
CA LYS A 23 0.83 -3.35 -7.87
C LYS A 23 1.38 -3.42 -6.46
N SER A 24 2.70 -3.40 -6.34
CA SER A 24 3.37 -3.28 -5.06
C SER A 24 4.68 -2.51 -5.16
N MET A 25 5.09 -1.96 -4.02
CA MET A 25 6.39 -1.32 -3.81
C MET A 25 7.01 -1.90 -2.54
N ARG A 26 8.29 -2.28 -2.60
CA ARG A 26 9.04 -2.90 -1.49
C ARG A 26 9.72 -1.86 -0.62
N PHE A 27 9.74 -2.12 0.68
CA PHE A 27 10.34 -1.31 1.73
C PHE A 27 11.08 -2.21 2.73
N ASP A 28 12.07 -1.64 3.42
CA ASP A 28 12.87 -2.36 4.42
C ASP A 28 12.17 -2.39 5.79
N SER A 29 11.12 -1.57 6.00
CA SER A 29 10.33 -1.53 7.24
C SER A 29 8.89 -1.05 7.04
N ILE A 30 8.04 -1.33 8.02
CA ILE A 30 6.67 -0.78 8.08
C ILE A 30 6.68 0.74 8.29
N ASP A 31 7.66 1.26 9.04
CA ASP A 31 7.76 2.70 9.31
C ASP A 31 8.02 3.51 8.03
N GLU A 32 8.81 2.97 7.10
CA GLU A 32 9.00 3.58 5.77
C GLU A 32 7.70 3.60 4.95
N ILE A 33 6.88 2.55 5.05
CA ILE A 33 5.56 2.51 4.41
C ILE A 33 4.65 3.59 5.01
N ILE A 34 4.61 3.69 6.34
CA ILE A 34 3.82 4.70 7.04
C ILE A 34 4.25 6.11 6.61
N GLU A 35 5.56 6.38 6.56
CA GLU A 35 6.08 7.67 6.11
C GLU A 35 5.71 7.98 4.66
N ASN A 36 5.75 6.98 3.78
CA ASN A 36 5.31 7.13 2.39
C ASN A 36 3.80 7.46 2.29
N MET A 37 2.97 6.82 3.12
CA MET A 37 1.51 7.00 3.11
C MET A 37 1.05 8.33 3.72
N LYS A 38 1.85 9.00 4.55
CA LYS A 38 1.50 10.31 5.17
C LYS A 38 1.07 11.40 4.20
N ASN A 39 1.60 11.37 2.99
CA ASN A 39 1.31 12.36 1.96
C ASN A 39 0.36 11.80 0.87
N CYS A 40 -0.23 10.63 1.10
CA CYS A 40 -1.12 9.94 0.16
C CYS A 40 -2.54 9.85 0.72
N TYR A 41 -3.53 9.81 -0.15
CA TYR A 41 -4.91 9.44 0.22
C TYR A 41 -5.04 7.93 0.27
N TYR A 42 -5.68 7.42 1.32
CA TYR A 42 -6.00 6.00 1.41
C TYR A 42 -7.07 5.61 0.38
N ARG A 43 -6.79 4.60 -0.45
CA ARG A 43 -7.68 4.05 -1.48
C ARG A 43 -7.83 2.53 -1.38
N GLY A 44 -7.51 1.96 -0.23
CA GLY A 44 -7.59 0.51 0.01
C GLY A 44 -6.25 -0.20 -0.11
N GLU A 45 -5.13 0.51 0.04
CA GLU A 45 -3.80 -0.07 0.15
C GLU A 45 -3.71 -1.06 1.32
N TRP A 46 -2.82 -2.05 1.20
CA TRP A 46 -2.50 -3.00 2.28
C TRP A 46 -1.02 -3.33 2.31
N VAL A 47 -0.54 -3.90 3.42
CA VAL A 47 0.86 -4.33 3.56
C VAL A 47 0.94 -5.85 3.53
N GLU A 48 1.95 -6.37 2.83
CA GLU A 48 2.33 -7.78 2.87
C GLU A 48 3.74 -7.96 3.42
N ASP A 49 3.97 -9.09 4.12
CA ASP A 49 5.30 -9.54 4.52
C ASP A 49 6.08 -10.14 3.35
N GLU A 50 7.30 -10.60 3.60
CA GLU A 50 8.17 -11.22 2.59
C GLU A 50 7.60 -12.52 1.98
N ASN A 51 6.64 -13.15 2.65
CA ASN A 51 5.96 -14.37 2.21
C ASN A 51 4.64 -14.08 1.48
N GLY A 52 4.25 -12.80 1.34
CA GLY A 52 2.99 -12.39 0.74
C GLY A 52 1.78 -12.48 1.67
N ASN A 53 1.99 -12.69 2.98
CA ASN A 53 0.90 -12.65 3.95
C ASN A 53 0.53 -11.21 4.27
N LYS A 54 -0.76 -10.92 4.38
CA LYS A 54 -1.22 -9.60 4.81
C LYS A 54 -0.82 -9.34 6.26
N VAL A 55 -0.20 -8.19 6.48
CA VAL A 55 0.12 -7.67 7.82
C VAL A 55 -1.11 -6.95 8.35
N ASP A 56 -1.46 -7.20 9.60
CA ASP A 56 -2.56 -6.50 10.29
C ASP A 56 -2.12 -5.08 10.68
N ILE A 57 -2.39 -4.13 9.79
CA ILE A 57 -2.11 -2.70 9.97
C ILE A 57 -3.19 -1.86 9.31
N ASP A 58 -3.64 -0.84 10.04
CA ASP A 58 -4.61 0.14 9.54
C ASP A 58 -3.90 1.37 8.97
N LEU A 59 -3.62 1.34 7.66
CA LEU A 59 -2.93 2.44 6.95
C LEU A 59 -3.75 3.73 6.93
N SER A 60 -5.08 3.66 7.03
CA SER A 60 -5.97 4.83 6.95
C SER A 60 -5.74 5.84 8.08
N LYS A 61 -5.17 5.37 9.21
CA LYS A 61 -4.78 6.23 10.34
C LYS A 61 -3.61 7.16 10.02
N TYR A 62 -2.82 6.82 9.01
CA TYR A 62 -1.56 7.49 8.70
C TYR A 62 -1.62 8.29 7.40
N THR A 63 -2.75 8.35 6.71
CA THR A 63 -2.90 8.99 5.39
C THR A 63 -3.55 10.37 5.47
N LEU A 64 -3.50 11.10 4.37
CA LEU A 64 -4.33 12.29 4.18
C LEU A 64 -5.82 11.92 4.30
N LYS A 65 -6.57 12.77 4.98
CA LYS A 65 -8.04 12.70 5.01
C LYS A 65 -8.56 13.52 3.84
N GLU A 66 -9.50 12.99 3.08
CA GLU A 66 -10.31 13.85 2.22
C GLU A 66 -11.11 14.79 3.14
N GLU A 67 -10.90 16.10 2.99
CA GLU A 67 -11.80 17.09 3.60
C GLU A 67 -13.14 16.98 2.86
N ALA A 68 -14.21 16.67 3.61
CA ALA A 68 -15.57 16.47 3.10
C ALA A 68 -16.25 17.79 2.73
#